data_AF-A0AAU4CCA9-F1
#
_entry.id   AF-A0AAU4CCA9-F1
#
_cell.length_a   1.000
_cell.length_b   1.000
_cell.length_c   1.000
_cell.angle_alpha   90.00
_cell.angle_beta   90.00
_cell.angle_gamma   90.00
#
_symmetry.space_group_name_H-M   'P 1'
#
loop_
_entity.id
_entity.type
_entity.pdbx_description
1 polymer ?
#
loop_
_entity_poly.entity_id
_entity_poly.type
_entity_poly.pdbx_seq_one_letter_code
_entity_poly.pdbx_strand_id
1 'polypeptide(L)'
;MPARPAVPVIHTPDHHFAAMFLILLSRAPDTATLSAATRLADSAVVASWALRPDDLEPLTVEQYRELLAYAAAPEVLDLALYLRGDRKHIRTLMDHIGREIAELLTHYSAPDPQV
;
A
#
# COMPACT_ATOMS: atom_id res chain seq x y z
N MET A 1 -11.13 6.68 -30.33
CA MET A 1 -10.68 6.79 -28.93
C MET A 1 -10.02 5.47 -28.57
N PRO A 2 -8.77 5.45 -28.10
CA PRO A 2 -8.16 4.21 -27.60
C PRO A 2 -8.97 3.75 -26.38
N ALA A 3 -9.30 2.45 -26.35
CA ALA A 3 -9.93 1.85 -25.19
C ALA A 3 -8.98 1.99 -24.00
N ARG A 4 -9.46 2.57 -22.88
CA ARG A 4 -8.69 2.60 -21.64
C ARG A 4 -8.36 1.14 -21.27
N PRO A 5 -7.09 0.77 -21.08
CA PRO A 5 -6.73 -0.60 -20.70
C PRO A 5 -7.51 -0.98 -19.44
N ALA A 6 -8.11 -2.16 -19.46
CA ALA A 6 -8.83 -2.67 -18.31
C ALA A 6 -7.84 -2.87 -17.16
N VAL A 7 -8.08 -2.19 -16.04
CA VAL A 7 -7.27 -2.35 -14.84
C VAL A 7 -7.41 -3.82 -14.37
N PRO A 8 -6.30 -4.56 -14.20
CA PRO A 8 -6.38 -5.94 -13.74
C PRO A 8 -6.95 -6.01 -12.34
N VAL A 9 -7.81 -7.00 -12.07
CA VAL A 9 -8.24 -7.32 -10.71
C VAL A 9 -7.03 -7.91 -9.98
N ILE A 10 -6.55 -7.25 -8.93
CA ILE A 10 -5.36 -7.67 -8.20
C ILE A 10 -5.80 -8.42 -6.95
N HIS A 11 -5.54 -9.73 -6.91
CA HIS A 11 -5.75 -10.53 -5.71
C HIS A 11 -4.53 -10.48 -4.81
N THR A 12 -4.73 -10.09 -3.54
CA THR A 12 -3.68 -10.18 -2.51
C THR A 12 -3.24 -11.64 -2.33
N PRO A 13 -1.97 -11.98 -2.55
CA PRO A 13 -1.49 -13.35 -2.38
C PRO A 13 -1.50 -13.80 -0.90
N ASP A 14 -1.74 -15.09 -0.65
CA ASP A 14 -1.75 -15.66 0.71
C ASP A 14 -0.47 -15.38 1.52
N HIS A 15 0.68 -15.29 0.84
CA HIS A 15 1.96 -15.01 1.50
C HIS A 15 2.04 -13.61 2.12
N HIS A 16 1.21 -12.65 1.68
CA HIS A 16 1.12 -11.33 2.32
C HIS A 16 0.47 -11.44 3.71
N PHE A 17 -0.62 -12.19 3.82
CA PHE A 17 -1.26 -12.45 5.11
C PHE A 17 -0.32 -13.20 6.06
N ALA A 18 0.43 -14.18 5.53
CA ALA A 18 1.46 -14.88 6.30
C ALA A 18 2.57 -13.92 6.78
N ALA A 19 3.04 -13.00 5.92
CA ALA A 19 4.03 -11.99 6.29
C ALA A 19 3.52 -11.04 7.38
N MET A 20 2.30 -10.51 7.23
CA MET A 20 1.66 -9.68 8.27
C MET A 20 1.55 -10.42 9.60
N PHE A 21 1.17 -11.70 9.57
CA PHE A 21 1.10 -12.52 10.77
C PHE A 21 2.48 -12.70 11.43
N LEU A 22 3.53 -12.96 10.64
CA LEU A 22 4.90 -13.05 11.14
C LEU A 22 5.41 -11.72 11.72
N ILE A 23 5.04 -10.59 11.12
CA ILE A 23 5.33 -9.26 11.66
C ILE A 23 4.67 -9.08 13.03
N LEU A 24 3.39 -9.42 13.17
CA LEU A 24 2.68 -9.31 14.44
C LEU A 24 3.29 -10.21 15.53
N LEU A 25 3.67 -11.44 15.16
CA LEU A 25 4.35 -12.34 16.09
C LEU A 25 5.73 -11.85 16.50
N SER A 26 6.53 -11.34 15.56
CA SER A 26 7.91 -10.90 15.82
C SER A 26 7.98 -9.55 16.55
N ARG A 27 7.10 -8.60 16.22
CA ARG A 27 7.02 -7.30 16.87
C ARG A 27 6.34 -7.39 18.25
N ALA A 28 5.43 -8.36 18.42
CA ALA A 28 4.63 -8.58 19.63
C ALA A 28 4.08 -7.27 20.26
N PRO A 29 3.42 -6.39 19.48
CA PRO A 29 2.96 -5.11 19.98
C PRO A 29 1.82 -5.29 21.00
N ASP A 30 1.75 -4.39 21.97
CA ASP A 30 0.53 -4.27 22.78
C ASP A 30 -0.64 -3.71 21.94
N THR A 31 -1.85 -3.85 22.46
CA THR A 31 -3.08 -3.43 21.77
C THR A 31 -3.07 -1.94 21.43
N ALA A 32 -2.49 -1.10 22.29
CA ALA A 32 -2.46 0.34 22.07
C ALA A 32 -1.54 0.71 20.89
N THR A 33 -0.37 0.10 20.83
CA THR A 33 0.63 0.26 19.77
C THR A 33 0.08 -0.26 18.44
N LEU A 34 -0.55 -1.44 18.43
CA LEU A 34 -1.16 -2.00 17.23
C LEU A 34 -2.30 -1.12 16.70
N SER A 35 -3.17 -0.64 17.60
CA SER A 35 -4.24 0.28 17.24
C SER A 35 -3.69 1.60 16.68
N ALA A 36 -2.63 2.14 17.27
CA ALA A 36 -2.00 3.37 16.79
C ALA A 36 -1.35 3.15 15.41
N ALA A 37 -0.63 2.04 15.22
CA ALA A 37 0.01 1.70 13.95
C ALA A 37 -1.03 1.52 12.83
N THR A 38 -2.12 0.81 13.10
CA THR A 38 -3.20 0.62 12.12
C THR A 38 -3.83 1.95 11.70
N ARG A 39 -4.09 2.86 12.66
CA ARG A 39 -4.60 4.21 12.36
C ARG A 39 -3.60 5.07 11.58
N LEU A 40 -2.31 4.96 11.90
CA LEU A 40 -1.25 5.65 11.18
C LEU A 40 -1.19 5.18 9.73
N ALA A 41 -1.22 3.86 9.49
CA ALA A 41 -1.26 3.26 8.17
C ALA A 41 -2.47 3.75 7.36
N ASP A 42 -3.68 3.63 7.91
CA ASP A 42 -4.90 4.08 7.24
C ASP A 42 -4.86 5.58 6.88
N SER A 43 -4.40 6.43 7.81
CA SER A 43 -4.25 7.87 7.57
C SER A 43 -3.22 8.16 6.47
N ALA A 44 -2.11 7.42 6.46
CA ALA A 44 -1.06 7.58 5.46
C ALA A 44 -1.55 7.13 4.07
N VAL A 45 -2.35 6.07 3.97
CA VAL A 45 -2.94 5.58 2.71
C VAL A 45 -3.90 6.61 2.12
N VAL A 46 -4.78 7.19 2.94
CA VAL A 46 -5.70 8.24 2.50
C VAL A 46 -4.92 9.48 2.02
N ALA A 47 -3.90 9.87 2.77
CA ALA A 47 -3.09 11.04 2.43
C ALA A 47 -2.20 10.80 1.19
N SER A 48 -1.64 9.60 1.01
CA SER A 48 -0.82 9.25 -0.15
C SER A 48 -1.64 9.22 -1.43
N TRP A 49 -2.88 8.72 -1.37
CA TRP A 49 -3.84 8.80 -2.47
C TRP A 49 -4.09 10.25 -2.89
N ALA A 50 -4.40 11.13 -1.93
CA ALA A 50 -4.76 12.52 -2.20
C ALA A 50 -3.63 13.36 -2.83
N LEU A 51 -2.36 12.96 -2.67
CA LEU A 51 -1.20 13.66 -3.21
C LEU A 51 -0.76 13.17 -4.60
N ARG A 52 -1.41 12.14 -5.17
CA ARG A 52 -1.03 11.54 -6.46
C ARG A 52 -2.21 11.51 -7.46
N PRO A 53 -2.94 12.61 -7.66
CA PRO A 53 -4.10 12.59 -8.55
C PRO A 53 -3.73 12.25 -10.00
N ASP A 54 -2.57 12.70 -10.48
CA ASP A 54 -2.16 12.49 -11.87
C ASP A 54 -1.63 11.06 -12.10
N ASP A 55 -0.80 10.53 -11.19
CA ASP A 55 -0.26 9.16 -11.28
C ASP A 55 -1.36 8.09 -11.15
N LEU A 56 -2.47 8.44 -10.49
CA LEU A 56 -3.57 7.53 -10.13
C LEU A 56 -4.87 7.86 -10.87
N GLU A 57 -4.87 8.81 -11.81
CA GLU A 57 -6.02 9.15 -12.67
C GLU A 57 -6.73 7.92 -13.27
N PRO A 58 -6.04 6.85 -13.71
CA PRO A 58 -6.72 5.68 -14.25
C PRO A 58 -7.33 4.74 -13.19
N LEU A 59 -7.07 4.93 -11.90
CA LEU A 59 -7.48 4.04 -10.81
C LEU A 59 -8.66 4.62 -9.99
N THR A 60 -9.51 3.74 -9.46
CA THR A 60 -10.42 4.10 -8.36
C THR A 60 -9.73 3.95 -7.00
N VAL A 61 -10.34 4.51 -5.93
CA VAL A 61 -9.85 4.35 -4.56
C VAL A 61 -9.78 2.88 -4.14
N GLU A 62 -10.77 2.07 -4.55
CA GLU A 62 -10.79 0.63 -4.31
C GLU A 62 -9.62 -0.08 -5.00
N GLN A 63 -9.38 0.24 -6.28
CA GLN A 63 -8.27 -0.35 -7.05
C GLN A 63 -6.91 0.00 -6.44
N TYR A 64 -6.76 1.21 -5.91
CA TYR A 64 -5.54 1.59 -5.18
C TYR A 64 -5.37 0.84 -3.86
N ARG A 65 -6.46 0.59 -3.14
CA ARG A 65 -6.42 -0.23 -1.92
C ARG A 65 -6.04 -1.67 -2.24
N GLU A 66 -6.53 -2.24 -3.34
CA GLU A 66 -6.10 -3.56 -3.83
C GLU A 66 -4.61 -3.56 -4.21
N LEU A 67 -4.15 -2.54 -4.94
CA LEU A 67 -2.76 -2.37 -5.30
C LEU A 67 -1.86 -2.25 -4.06
N LEU A 68 -2.25 -1.46 -3.07
CA LEU A 68 -1.56 -1.34 -1.79
C LEU A 68 -1.50 -2.67 -1.05
N ALA A 69 -2.62 -3.38 -0.99
CA ALA A 69 -2.71 -4.69 -0.34
C ALA A 69 -1.76 -5.70 -0.99
N TYR A 70 -1.57 -5.61 -2.31
CA TYR A 70 -0.66 -6.43 -3.08
C TYR A 70 0.80 -5.97 -3.04
N ALA A 71 1.07 -4.68 -2.96
CA ALA A 71 2.42 -4.15 -3.14
C ALA A 71 3.19 -3.99 -1.83
N ALA A 72 2.48 -3.64 -0.76
CA ALA A 72 3.14 -3.00 0.38
C ALA A 72 2.46 -3.25 1.74
N ALA A 73 1.34 -3.98 1.82
CA ALA A 73 0.60 -4.10 3.08
C ALA A 73 1.42 -4.65 4.27
N PRO A 74 2.23 -5.72 4.11
CA PRO A 74 3.14 -6.17 5.17
C PRO A 74 4.14 -5.09 5.60
N GLU A 75 4.79 -4.44 4.64
CA GLU A 75 5.84 -3.43 4.86
C GLU A 75 5.27 -2.17 5.53
N VAL A 76 4.09 -1.74 5.10
CA VAL A 76 3.34 -0.62 5.68
C VAL A 76 2.96 -0.91 7.12
N LEU A 77 2.49 -2.13 7.42
CA LEU A 77 2.20 -2.54 8.80
C LEU A 77 3.48 -2.58 9.64
N ASP A 78 4.56 -3.19 9.14
CA ASP A 78 5.83 -3.32 9.86
C ASP A 78 6.43 -1.95 10.18
N LEU A 79 6.43 -1.04 9.21
CA LEU A 79 6.92 0.32 9.38
C LEU A 79 6.03 1.12 10.33
N ALA A 80 4.70 1.00 10.24
CA ALA A 80 3.79 1.67 11.18
C ALA A 80 4.01 1.19 12.63
N LEU A 81 4.30 -0.10 12.82
CA LEU A 81 4.66 -0.68 14.12
C LEU A 81 6.02 -0.20 14.61
N TYR A 82 7.03 -0.13 13.73
CA TYR A 82 8.33 0.45 14.06
C TYR A 82 8.22 1.90 14.54
N LEU A 83 7.35 2.69 13.89
CA LEU A 83 7.04 4.08 14.26
C LEU A 83 6.09 4.19 15.46
N ARG A 84 5.69 3.06 16.06
CA ARG A 84 4.74 2.95 17.18
C ARG A 84 3.41 3.65 16.94
N GLY A 85 2.99 3.81 15.68
CA GLY A 85 1.79 4.56 15.34
C GLY A 85 1.84 6.05 15.66
N ASP A 86 3.03 6.64 15.83
CA ASP A 86 3.15 8.08 16.10
C ASP A 86 2.81 8.89 14.85
N ARG A 87 1.68 9.60 14.91
CA ARG A 87 1.13 10.44 13.83
C ARG A 87 2.11 11.46 13.26
N LYS A 88 3.14 11.87 14.00
CA LYS A 88 4.14 12.82 13.47
C LYS A 88 4.92 12.25 12.28
N HIS A 89 4.93 10.91 12.13
CA HIS A 89 5.61 10.21 11.04
C HIS A 89 4.69 9.85 9.87
N ILE A 90 3.48 10.40 9.80
CA ILE A 90 2.54 10.12 8.70
C ILE A 90 3.20 10.36 7.33
N ARG A 91 3.99 11.43 7.18
CA ARG A 91 4.72 11.73 5.94
C ARG A 91 5.73 10.64 5.59
N THR A 92 6.47 10.12 6.56
CA THR A 92 7.42 9.03 6.34
C THR A 92 6.74 7.78 5.79
N LEU A 93 5.57 7.43 6.34
CA LEU A 93 4.80 6.27 5.88
C LEU A 93 4.19 6.52 4.50
N MET A 94 3.68 7.73 4.24
CA MET A 94 3.20 8.15 2.91
C MET A 94 4.29 8.04 1.85
N ASP A 95 5.49 8.52 2.13
CA ASP A 95 6.62 8.47 1.20
C ASP A 95 7.02 7.01 0.88
N HIS A 96 6.95 6.12 1.88
CA HIS A 96 7.21 4.70 1.68
C HIS A 96 6.15 4.05 0.80
N ILE A 97 4.85 4.22 1.12
CA ILE A 97 3.74 3.78 0.26
C ILE A 97 3.93 4.32 -1.17
N GLY A 98 4.33 5.58 -1.27
CA GLY A 98 4.60 6.23 -2.54
C GLY A 98 5.64 5.51 -3.39
N ARG A 99 6.75 5.09 -2.77
CA ARG A 99 7.84 4.35 -3.43
C ARG A 99 7.41 2.96 -3.86
N GLU A 100 6.83 2.17 -2.95
CA GLU A 100 6.42 0.78 -3.26
C GLU A 100 5.44 0.73 -4.44
N ILE A 101 4.43 1.62 -4.43
CA ILE A 101 3.44 1.69 -5.50
C ILE A 101 4.09 2.15 -6.82
N ALA A 102 4.98 3.14 -6.79
CA ALA A 102 5.64 3.61 -8.01
C ALA A 102 6.56 2.54 -8.61
N GLU A 103 7.33 1.85 -7.77
CA GLU A 103 8.18 0.74 -8.20
C GLU A 103 7.36 -0.40 -8.81
N LEU A 104 6.22 -0.75 -8.21
CA LEU A 104 5.34 -1.75 -8.79
C LEU A 104 4.83 -1.31 -10.17
N LEU A 105 4.36 -0.06 -10.30
CA LEU A 105 3.83 0.46 -11.56
C LEU A 105 4.88 0.57 -12.67
N THR A 106 6.16 0.82 -12.35
CA THR A 106 7.24 0.80 -13.35
C THR A 106 7.50 -0.61 -13.90
N HIS A 107 7.34 -1.65 -13.07
CA HIS A 107 7.53 -3.04 -13.48
C HIS A 107 6.29 -3.66 -14.15
N TYR A 108 5.09 -3.12 -13.88
CA TYR A 108 3.81 -3.59 -14.44
C TYR A 108 3.26 -2.75 -15.60
N SER A 109 4.04 -1.81 -16.13
CA SER A 109 3.68 -1.11 -17.37
C SER A 109 3.43 -2.13 -18.51
N ALA A 110 2.26 -2.02 -19.14
CA ALA A 110 1.50 -3.06 -19.83
C ALA A 110 2.26 -4.04 -20.77
N PRO A 111 1.75 -5.28 -20.96
CA PRO A 111 2.24 -6.19 -21.99
C PRO A 111 2.20 -5.52 -23.36
N ASP A 112 3.29 -5.73 -24.12
CA ASP A 112 3.39 -5.37 -25.54
C ASP A 112 2.11 -5.85 -26.25
N PRO A 113 1.36 -4.98 -26.95
CA PRO A 113 0.18 -5.41 -27.69
C PRO A 113 0.65 -6.39 -28.76
N GLN A 114 0.51 -7.69 -28.47
CA GLN A 114 0.84 -8.73 -29.42
C GLN A 114 0.01 -8.51 -30.69
N VAL A 115 0.77 -8.44 -31.79
CA VAL A 115 0.42 -8.22 -33.20
C VAL A 115 -0.74 -9.09 -33.67
#